data_AF-A0A8K0W111-F1
#
_entry.id   AF-A0A8K0W111-F1
#
_cell.length_a   1.000
_cell.length_b   1.000
_cell.length_c   1.000
_cell.angle_alpha   90.00
_cell.angle_beta   90.00
_cell.angle_gamma   90.00
#
_symmetry.space_group_name_H-M   'P 1'
#
loop_
_entity.id
_entity.type
_entity.pdbx_description
1 polymer ?
#
loop_
_entity_poly.entity_id
_entity_poly.type
_entity_poly.pdbx_seq_one_letter_code
_entity_poly.pdbx_strand_id
1 'polypeptide(L)'
;MAHDSVMRRASSTSATRSPSAPPSFIPHLFSPTPAVLRETTSQTLAPPPATHEHGPHNMSSEARLYTFSDETKQKLRKFRLGTSRAKDPQAVIYEIDKKTLEIRPVDDDVYTDVPSLADELPDHAPRFILLSYPLTLDSGRLSVPYVMLYYLPITCNSEVKMLYAGAKELMRNTSEVNRIIEIDSPEDLEEIEEKLKEHS
;
A
#
# COMPACT_ATOMS: atom_id res chain seq x y z
N MET A 1 -58.08 1.80 -32.77
CA MET A 1 -57.99 3.23 -33.17
C MET A 1 -56.85 3.82 -32.35
N ALA A 2 -55.62 3.61 -32.80
CA ALA A 2 -54.84 4.53 -33.64
C ALA A 2 -54.24 5.66 -32.79
N HIS A 3 -52.92 5.64 -32.62
CA HIS A 3 -52.00 6.78 -32.58
C HIS A 3 -50.63 6.25 -32.15
N ASP A 4 -49.69 6.10 -33.09
CA ASP A 4 -48.27 6.27 -32.77
C ASP A 4 -47.50 6.80 -33.99
N SER A 5 -46.49 7.58 -33.66
CA SER A 5 -45.75 8.59 -34.43
C SER A 5 -44.54 7.95 -35.12
N VAL A 6 -44.26 8.25 -36.40
CA VAL A 6 -43.33 9.29 -36.88
C VAL A 6 -41.83 9.00 -36.64
N MET A 7 -41.07 9.10 -37.75
CA MET A 7 -39.60 9.32 -37.91
C MET A 7 -38.68 8.08 -37.76
N ARG A 8 -37.60 7.89 -38.54
CA ARG A 8 -36.84 8.76 -39.46
C ARG A 8 -36.03 7.89 -40.45
N ARG A 9 -35.99 8.31 -41.72
CA ARG A 9 -35.04 7.88 -42.76
C ARG A 9 -33.63 8.38 -42.44
N ALA A 10 -32.61 7.57 -42.73
CA ALA A 10 -31.23 8.03 -42.91
C ALA A 10 -30.78 7.70 -44.34
N SER A 11 -30.39 8.74 -45.08
CA SER A 11 -29.77 8.66 -46.41
C SER A 11 -28.28 9.01 -46.31
N SER A 12 -27.55 8.53 -47.33
CA SER A 12 -26.12 8.63 -47.65
C SER A 12 -25.42 9.97 -47.37
N THR A 13 -24.07 9.96 -47.35
CA THR A 13 -23.20 10.71 -48.30
C THR A 13 -21.73 10.26 -48.17
N SER A 14 -21.05 10.16 -49.31
CA SER A 14 -19.65 9.76 -49.57
C SER A 14 -18.70 10.95 -49.81
N ALA A 15 -17.41 10.66 -50.07
CA ALA A 15 -16.33 11.51 -50.65
C ALA A 15 -15.39 12.18 -49.62
N THR A 16 -14.06 12.41 -49.80
CA THR A 16 -13.15 12.45 -50.97
C THR A 16 -11.66 12.53 -50.51
N ARG A 17 -10.71 12.33 -51.46
CA ARG A 17 -9.23 12.19 -51.37
C ARG A 17 -8.40 13.47 -51.13
N SER A 18 -7.24 13.31 -50.43
CA SER A 18 -5.85 13.81 -50.69
C SER A 18 -5.57 15.34 -50.72
N PRO A 19 -4.30 15.89 -50.76
CA PRO A 19 -2.97 15.29 -51.08
C PRO A 19 -1.69 15.81 -50.31
N SER A 20 -0.51 15.21 -50.62
CA SER A 20 0.84 15.81 -50.89
C SER A 20 1.55 16.72 -49.85
N ALA A 21 2.89 16.79 -49.62
CA ALA A 21 4.18 16.11 -49.92
C ALA A 21 5.31 16.96 -49.19
N PRO A 22 6.65 16.82 -49.41
CA PRO A 22 7.73 16.79 -48.38
C PRO A 22 8.69 18.02 -48.49
N PRO A 23 10.05 18.02 -48.32
CA PRO A 23 11.08 17.14 -47.69
C PRO A 23 12.19 17.91 -46.88
N SER A 24 13.32 17.23 -46.56
CA SER A 24 14.72 17.74 -46.51
C SER A 24 15.36 17.95 -45.11
N PHE A 25 16.66 17.79 -44.82
CA PHE A 25 17.82 17.07 -45.39
C PHE A 25 19.04 17.43 -44.45
N ILE A 26 19.96 16.48 -44.27
CA ILE A 26 21.43 16.59 -44.00
C ILE A 26 22.05 17.04 -42.64
N PRO A 27 23.33 16.63 -42.38
CA PRO A 27 23.86 16.22 -41.09
C PRO A 27 25.12 17.05 -40.72
N HIS A 28 26.02 16.47 -39.91
CA HIS A 28 27.48 16.69 -39.79
C HIS A 28 27.89 16.81 -38.31
N LEU A 29 28.65 15.84 -37.79
CA LEU A 29 30.12 15.78 -37.82
C LEU A 29 30.75 16.87 -36.94
N PHE A 30 31.21 16.51 -35.74
CA PHE A 30 32.51 16.98 -35.25
C PHE A 30 33.11 16.04 -34.21
N SER A 31 34.43 15.99 -34.25
CA SER A 31 35.31 14.91 -33.80
C SER A 31 35.95 15.20 -32.41
N PRO A 32 36.90 14.37 -31.93
CA PRO A 32 37.22 14.17 -30.51
C PRO A 32 38.29 15.13 -29.97
N THR A 33 38.49 15.11 -28.65
CA THR A 33 39.72 15.60 -28.03
C THR A 33 40.15 14.65 -26.91
N PRO A 34 41.42 14.18 -26.88
CA PRO A 34 41.94 13.34 -25.80
C PRO A 34 42.50 14.22 -24.66
N ALA A 35 42.07 13.95 -23.43
CA ALA A 35 42.59 14.59 -22.23
C ALA A 35 43.80 13.82 -21.67
N VAL A 36 44.98 14.36 -21.97
CA VAL A 36 46.19 14.52 -21.16
C VAL A 36 46.38 13.63 -19.91
N LEU A 37 47.46 12.85 -19.99
CA LEU A 37 48.18 12.17 -18.92
C LEU A 37 48.80 13.18 -17.93
N ARG A 38 48.55 13.02 -16.63
CA ARG A 38 49.41 13.57 -15.56
C ARG A 38 49.52 12.57 -14.41
N GLU A 39 50.73 12.07 -14.21
CA GLU A 39 51.19 11.46 -12.97
C GLU A 39 51.20 12.52 -11.86
N THR A 40 50.76 12.14 -10.65
CA THR A 40 51.20 12.81 -9.43
C THR A 40 50.98 11.89 -8.21
N THR A 41 52.08 11.65 -7.50
CA THR A 41 52.17 11.49 -6.04
C THR A 41 51.46 10.31 -5.38
N SER A 42 52.29 9.35 -4.95
CA SER A 42 52.04 8.51 -3.78
C SER A 42 51.71 9.36 -2.56
N GLN A 43 50.50 9.19 -2.02
CA GLN A 43 50.22 9.54 -0.63
C GLN A 43 49.24 8.50 -0.05
N THR A 44 49.73 7.81 0.97
CA THR A 44 49.02 6.85 1.82
C THR A 44 47.66 7.37 2.25
N LEU A 45 46.60 6.66 1.87
CA LEU A 45 45.27 6.74 2.47
C LEU A 45 44.81 5.30 2.74
N ALA A 46 44.57 5.00 4.01
CA ALA A 46 43.93 3.77 4.45
C ALA A 46 42.60 3.55 3.68
N PRO A 47 42.20 2.30 3.39
CA PRO A 47 40.89 2.07 2.81
C PRO A 47 39.81 2.57 3.80
N PRO A 48 38.77 3.29 3.33
CA PRO A 48 37.61 3.56 4.17
C PRO A 48 36.97 2.22 4.60
N PRO A 49 36.38 2.13 5.80
CA PRO A 49 35.63 0.94 6.18
C PRO A 49 34.54 0.72 5.14
N ALA A 50 34.40 -0.52 4.68
CA ALA A 50 33.41 -0.93 3.69
C ALA A 50 32.03 -0.37 4.07
N THR A 51 31.60 0.67 3.35
CA THR A 51 30.20 1.02 3.28
C THR A 51 29.52 -0.20 2.69
N HIS A 52 28.74 -0.91 3.51
CA HIS A 52 27.80 -1.90 3.01
C HIS A 52 26.81 -1.15 2.13
N GLU A 53 27.13 -1.05 0.84
CA GLU A 53 26.22 -0.72 -0.24
C GLU A 53 25.01 -1.65 -0.08
N HIS A 54 23.98 -1.17 0.62
CA HIS A 54 22.67 -1.78 0.62
C HIS A 54 22.15 -1.57 -0.80
N GLY A 55 22.40 -2.56 -1.67
CA GLY A 55 21.68 -2.69 -2.92
C GLY A 55 20.17 -2.61 -2.66
N PRO A 56 19.35 -2.31 -3.68
CA PRO A 56 17.91 -2.18 -3.48
C PRO A 56 17.40 -3.51 -2.90
N HIS A 57 17.08 -3.50 -1.61
CA HIS A 57 16.45 -4.63 -0.94
C HIS A 57 15.12 -4.83 -1.64
N ASN A 58 15.08 -5.81 -2.53
CA ASN A 58 13.85 -6.23 -3.19
C ASN A 58 12.99 -6.91 -2.12
N MET A 59 12.29 -6.11 -1.33
CA MET A 59 11.34 -6.52 -0.28
C MET A 59 10.27 -7.50 -0.80
N SER A 60 10.07 -7.58 -2.13
CA SER A 60 9.13 -8.55 -2.73
C SER A 60 9.59 -10.01 -2.65
N SER A 61 10.88 -10.27 -2.41
CA SER A 61 11.40 -11.65 -2.28
C SER A 61 11.05 -12.29 -0.94
N GLU A 62 11.06 -11.52 0.15
CA GLU A 62 10.82 -12.02 1.52
C GLU A 62 9.34 -12.32 1.79
N ALA A 63 8.43 -11.58 1.14
CA ALA A 63 6.99 -11.78 1.24
C ALA A 63 6.53 -13.22 0.93
N ARG A 64 7.31 -13.98 0.13
CA ARG A 64 6.99 -15.36 -0.28
C ARG A 64 7.13 -16.39 0.84
N LEU A 65 7.80 -16.03 1.94
CA LEU A 65 7.98 -16.92 3.10
C LEU A 65 6.71 -17.00 3.97
N TYR A 66 5.89 -15.95 3.94
CA TYR A 66 4.69 -15.88 4.76
C TYR A 66 3.51 -16.53 4.06
N THR A 67 2.62 -17.10 4.86
CA THR A 67 1.44 -17.80 4.35
C THR A 67 0.17 -17.36 5.07
N PHE A 68 -0.96 -17.60 4.43
CA PHE A 68 -2.29 -17.49 5.03
C PHE A 68 -2.98 -18.84 4.88
N SER A 69 -3.55 -19.36 5.96
CA SER A 69 -4.54 -20.43 5.87
C SER A 69 -5.76 -19.99 5.10
N ASP A 70 -6.47 -20.97 4.53
CA ASP A 70 -7.71 -20.69 3.78
C ASP A 70 -8.81 -20.13 4.69
N GLU A 71 -8.82 -20.50 5.97
CA GLU A 71 -9.69 -19.90 6.98
C GLU A 71 -9.39 -18.40 7.15
N THR A 72 -8.12 -18.03 7.30
CA THR A 72 -7.74 -16.62 7.43
C THR A 72 -8.11 -15.82 6.18
N LYS A 73 -7.89 -16.35 4.98
CA LYS A 73 -8.34 -15.70 3.73
C LYS A 73 -9.85 -15.50 3.69
N GLN A 74 -10.62 -16.47 4.17
CA GLN A 74 -12.07 -16.34 4.27
C GLN A 74 -12.48 -15.26 5.28
N LYS A 75 -11.81 -15.18 6.44
CA LYS A 75 -12.03 -14.12 7.44
C LYS A 75 -11.73 -12.74 6.86
N LEU A 76 -10.59 -12.56 6.19
CA LEU A 76 -10.22 -11.31 5.51
C LEU A 76 -11.30 -10.87 4.50
N ARG A 77 -11.74 -11.80 3.65
CA ARG A 77 -12.78 -11.52 2.65
C ARG A 77 -14.12 -11.19 3.31
N LYS A 78 -14.53 -11.96 4.33
CA LYS A 78 -15.80 -11.75 5.04
C LYS A 78 -15.78 -10.38 5.75
N PHE A 79 -14.69 -10.03 6.41
CA PHE A 79 -14.50 -8.76 7.09
C PHE A 79 -14.66 -7.60 6.10
N ARG A 80 -13.85 -7.56 5.03
CA ARG A 80 -13.92 -6.52 3.99
C ARG A 80 -15.31 -6.32 3.41
N LEU A 81 -16.03 -7.41 3.10
CA LEU A 81 -17.37 -7.33 2.50
C LEU A 81 -18.45 -6.98 3.53
N GLY A 82 -18.28 -7.41 4.78
CA GLY A 82 -19.27 -7.27 5.85
C GLY A 82 -19.25 -5.90 6.55
N THR A 83 -18.08 -5.29 6.70
CA THR A 83 -17.93 -4.06 7.51
C THR A 83 -18.23 -2.77 6.75
N SER A 84 -18.32 -2.82 5.42
CA SER A 84 -18.59 -1.65 4.56
C SER A 84 -19.89 -0.88 4.86
N ARG A 85 -20.83 -1.51 5.58
CA ARG A 85 -22.12 -0.89 5.99
C ARG A 85 -22.31 -0.86 7.50
N ALA A 86 -21.28 -1.21 8.27
CA ALA A 86 -21.33 -1.10 9.72
C ALA A 86 -21.53 0.36 10.12
N LYS A 87 -22.23 0.59 11.23
CA LYS A 87 -22.42 1.93 11.79
C LYS A 87 -21.31 2.29 12.76
N ASP A 88 -20.77 1.29 13.41
CA ASP A 88 -19.69 1.39 14.38
C ASP A 88 -18.37 0.98 13.72
N PRO A 89 -17.22 1.47 14.22
CA PRO A 89 -15.91 0.97 13.84
C PRO A 89 -15.86 -0.55 13.96
N GLN A 90 -15.11 -1.21 13.08
CA GLN A 90 -14.88 -2.65 13.14
C GLN A 90 -13.38 -2.88 12.97
N ALA A 91 -12.78 -3.61 13.90
CA ALA A 91 -11.36 -3.95 13.85
C ALA A 91 -11.08 -5.41 14.17
N VAL A 92 -10.01 -5.96 13.57
CA VAL A 92 -9.48 -7.30 13.86
C VAL A 92 -7.96 -7.23 13.89
N ILE A 93 -7.36 -7.86 14.89
CA ILE A 93 -5.91 -7.89 15.10
C ILE A 93 -5.33 -9.17 14.51
N TYR A 94 -4.23 -9.04 13.75
CA TYR A 94 -3.48 -10.14 13.14
C TYR A 94 -2.04 -10.15 13.64
N GLU A 95 -1.51 -11.37 13.72
CA GLU A 95 -0.15 -11.67 14.14
C GLU A 95 0.55 -12.63 13.19
N ILE A 96 1.88 -12.65 13.27
CA ILE A 96 2.72 -13.65 12.60
C ILE A 96 3.13 -14.70 13.63
N ASP A 97 2.75 -15.97 13.38
CA ASP A 97 3.34 -17.08 14.12
C ASP A 97 4.82 -17.22 13.71
N LYS A 98 5.73 -17.01 14.67
CA LYS A 98 7.17 -16.99 14.40
C LYS A 98 7.74 -18.34 13.95
N LYS A 99 7.04 -19.45 14.22
CA LYS A 99 7.48 -20.80 13.87
C LYS A 99 7.00 -21.19 12.47
N THR A 100 5.74 -20.89 12.15
CA THR A 100 5.14 -21.29 10.88
C THR A 100 5.21 -20.19 9.81
N LEU A 101 5.50 -18.95 10.20
CA LEU A 101 5.41 -17.75 9.37
C LEU A 101 4.00 -17.54 8.80
N GLU A 102 2.99 -18.12 9.44
CA GLU A 102 1.59 -17.90 9.08
C GLU A 102 1.10 -16.58 9.69
N ILE A 103 0.43 -15.78 8.86
CA ILE A 103 -0.31 -14.59 9.31
C ILE A 103 -1.73 -15.04 9.66
N ARG A 104 -2.12 -14.85 10.93
CA ARG A 104 -3.39 -15.34 11.47
C ARG A 104 -4.00 -14.30 12.42
N PRO A 105 -5.33 -14.31 12.62
CA PRO A 105 -5.93 -13.43 13.61
C PRO A 105 -5.49 -13.85 15.03
N VAL A 106 -5.39 -12.89 15.94
CA VAL A 106 -5.02 -13.13 17.34
C VAL A 106 -6.14 -13.90 18.06
N ASP A 107 -7.38 -13.52 17.76
CA ASP A 107 -8.62 -14.06 18.31
C ASP A 107 -9.70 -14.13 17.21
N ASP A 108 -10.92 -14.54 17.57
CA ASP A 108 -12.07 -14.55 16.66
C ASP A 108 -12.96 -13.31 16.84
N ASP A 109 -12.48 -12.31 17.59
CA ASP A 109 -13.26 -11.17 18.02
C ASP A 109 -13.18 -10.02 17.01
N VAL A 110 -14.27 -9.25 16.95
CA VAL A 110 -14.35 -8.02 16.15
C VAL A 110 -14.58 -6.87 17.12
N TYR A 111 -13.58 -6.02 17.24
CA TYR A 111 -13.61 -4.85 18.11
C TYR A 111 -14.51 -3.79 17.48
N THR A 112 -15.50 -3.33 18.24
CA THR A 112 -16.49 -2.34 17.76
C THR A 112 -16.18 -0.91 18.18
N ASP A 113 -15.14 -0.74 18.99
CA ASP A 113 -14.73 0.52 19.59
C ASP A 113 -13.20 0.58 19.71
N VAL A 114 -12.67 1.80 19.58
CA VAL A 114 -11.23 2.07 19.60
C VAL A 114 -10.58 1.84 20.96
N PRO A 115 -11.20 2.21 22.10
CA PRO A 115 -10.61 1.97 23.42
C PRO A 115 -10.39 0.49 23.72
N SER A 116 -11.38 -0.37 23.48
CA SER A 116 -11.22 -1.82 23.71
C SER A 116 -10.16 -2.42 22.79
N LEU A 117 -10.03 -1.91 21.56
CA LEU A 117 -8.96 -2.32 20.65
C LEU A 117 -7.57 -1.93 21.20
N ALA A 118 -7.44 -0.74 21.79
CA ALA A 118 -6.19 -0.23 22.35
C ALA A 118 -5.70 -1.08 23.53
N ASP A 119 -6.62 -1.51 24.39
CA ASP A 119 -6.32 -2.35 25.58
C ASP A 119 -5.77 -3.74 25.22
N GLU A 120 -6.08 -4.25 24.03
CA GLU A 120 -5.61 -5.56 23.54
C GLU A 120 -4.28 -5.50 22.78
N LEU A 121 -3.75 -4.29 22.54
CA LEU A 121 -2.46 -4.14 21.86
C LEU A 121 -1.29 -4.49 22.80
N PRO A 122 -0.33 -5.31 22.32
CA PRO A 122 0.80 -5.69 23.16
C PRO A 122 1.87 -4.59 23.22
N ASP A 123 2.41 -4.35 24.41
CA ASP A 123 3.44 -3.31 24.62
C ASP A 123 4.74 -3.51 23.82
N HIS A 124 5.07 -4.75 23.45
CA HIS A 124 6.41 -5.14 22.96
C HIS A 124 6.40 -5.89 21.62
N ALA A 125 5.27 -5.98 20.93
CA ALA A 125 5.14 -6.74 19.69
C ALA A 125 4.36 -5.97 18.62
N PRO A 126 4.78 -6.00 17.35
CA PRO A 126 4.01 -5.38 16.28
C PRO A 126 2.73 -6.16 16.01
N ARG A 127 1.72 -5.47 15.46
CA ARG A 127 0.47 -6.08 15.01
C ARG A 127 0.04 -5.49 13.67
N PHE A 128 -0.63 -6.29 12.85
CA PHE A 128 -1.43 -5.76 11.75
C PHE A 128 -2.87 -5.65 12.20
N ILE A 129 -3.48 -4.50 12.06
CA ILE A 129 -4.87 -4.28 12.46
C ILE A 129 -5.64 -3.88 11.23
N LEU A 130 -6.69 -4.62 10.88
CA LEU A 130 -7.61 -4.19 9.83
C LEU A 130 -8.70 -3.36 10.48
N LEU A 131 -8.91 -2.14 9.97
CA LEU A 131 -9.87 -1.19 10.49
C LEU A 131 -10.83 -0.76 9.38
N SER A 132 -12.12 -0.88 9.66
CA SER A 132 -13.21 -0.29 8.88
C SER A 132 -13.89 0.75 9.76
N TYR A 133 -13.74 2.03 9.44
CA TYR A 133 -14.16 3.12 10.34
C TYR A 133 -15.20 4.03 9.68
N PRO A 134 -16.50 3.89 10.00
CA PRO A 134 -17.53 4.78 9.48
C PRO A 134 -17.32 6.21 10.00
N LEU A 135 -17.16 7.18 9.10
CA LEU A 135 -17.03 8.60 9.46
C LEU A 135 -17.74 9.51 8.46
N THR A 136 -18.11 10.69 8.94
CA THR A 136 -18.66 11.76 8.11
C THR A 136 -17.56 12.76 7.80
N LEU A 137 -17.29 12.98 6.51
CA LEU A 137 -16.36 14.01 6.06
C LEU A 137 -16.99 15.40 6.24
N ASP A 138 -16.18 16.46 6.24
CA ASP A 138 -16.65 17.85 6.38
C ASP A 138 -17.63 18.27 5.28
N SER A 139 -17.61 17.58 4.14
CA SER A 139 -18.57 17.74 3.04
C SER A 139 -19.96 17.18 3.32
N GLY A 140 -20.16 16.48 4.45
CA GLY A 140 -21.38 15.73 4.76
C GLY A 140 -21.45 14.35 4.10
N ARG A 141 -20.43 13.95 3.34
CA ARG A 141 -20.36 12.62 2.73
C ARG A 141 -19.99 11.57 3.77
N LEU A 142 -20.79 10.52 3.84
CA LEU A 142 -20.43 9.31 4.58
C LEU A 142 -19.33 8.55 3.84
N SER A 143 -18.26 8.25 4.55
CA SER A 143 -17.15 7.41 4.10
C SER A 143 -16.93 6.30 5.11
N VAL A 144 -16.49 5.13 4.63
CA VAL A 144 -16.06 4.03 5.49
C VAL A 144 -14.67 3.60 5.01
N PRO A 145 -13.60 4.32 5.39
CA PRO A 145 -12.25 3.92 5.03
C PRO A 145 -11.96 2.50 5.55
N TYR A 146 -11.40 1.70 4.66
CA TYR A 146 -10.90 0.37 4.96
C TYR A 146 -9.37 0.37 4.87
N VAL A 147 -8.73 0.35 6.03
CA VAL A 147 -7.29 0.58 6.20
C VAL A 147 -6.63 -0.53 7.01
N MET A 148 -5.32 -0.65 6.84
CA MET A 148 -4.49 -1.44 7.75
C MET A 148 -3.71 -0.50 8.65
N LEU A 149 -3.87 -0.63 9.96
CA LEU A 149 -2.96 -0.02 10.92
C LEU A 149 -1.77 -0.96 11.10
N TYR A 150 -0.58 -0.43 10.91
CA TYR A 150 0.67 -1.12 11.15
C TYR A 150 1.22 -0.66 12.50
N TYR A 151 0.82 -1.37 13.55
CA TYR A 151 1.22 -1.07 14.92
C TYR A 151 2.62 -1.58 15.19
N LEU A 152 3.50 -0.67 15.59
CA LEU A 152 4.93 -0.88 15.79
C LEU A 152 5.39 -0.22 17.10
N PRO A 153 5.21 -0.88 18.26
CA PRO A 153 5.61 -0.28 19.52
C PRO A 153 7.11 0.01 19.52
N ILE A 154 7.48 1.17 20.07
CA ILE A 154 8.86 1.66 20.09
C ILE A 154 9.79 0.63 20.76
N THR A 155 9.27 -0.03 21.81
CA THR A 155 9.97 -1.03 22.62
C THR A 155 10.15 -2.39 21.92
N CYS A 156 9.57 -2.60 20.73
CA CYS A 156 9.67 -3.87 20.02
C CYS A 156 11.11 -4.14 19.55
N ASN A 157 11.54 -5.40 19.70
CA ASN A 157 12.82 -5.91 19.21
C ASN A 157 12.96 -5.78 17.68
N SER A 158 14.16 -5.46 17.20
CA SER A 158 14.45 -5.23 15.77
C SER A 158 14.18 -6.44 14.89
N GLU A 159 14.45 -7.65 15.36
CA GLU A 159 14.18 -8.88 14.61
C GLU A 159 12.69 -9.04 14.28
N VAL A 160 11.83 -8.74 15.26
CA VAL A 160 10.38 -8.82 15.08
C VAL A 160 9.88 -7.68 14.21
N LYS A 161 10.45 -6.48 14.32
CA LYS A 161 10.16 -5.37 13.40
C LYS A 161 10.48 -5.74 11.94
N MET A 162 11.62 -6.38 11.70
CA MET A 162 11.99 -6.86 10.36
C MET A 162 11.04 -7.95 9.86
N LEU A 163 10.67 -8.91 10.72
CA LEU A 163 9.70 -9.96 10.38
C LEU A 163 8.37 -9.36 9.88
N TYR A 164 7.81 -8.40 10.61
CA TYR A 164 6.58 -7.73 10.20
C TYR A 164 6.77 -6.85 8.96
N ALA A 165 7.91 -6.19 8.81
CA ALA A 165 8.20 -5.39 7.62
C ALA A 165 8.19 -6.25 6.33
N GLY A 166 8.74 -7.47 6.39
CA GLY A 166 8.74 -8.41 5.26
C GLY A 166 7.35 -8.95 4.91
N ALA A 167 6.45 -9.04 5.90
CA ALA A 167 5.06 -9.47 5.70
C ALA A 167 4.10 -8.34 5.31
N LYS A 168 4.47 -7.07 5.54
CA LYS A 168 3.60 -5.89 5.40
C LYS A 168 2.90 -5.82 4.05
N GLU A 169 3.67 -5.98 2.98
CA GLU A 169 3.15 -5.87 1.62
C GLU A 169 2.25 -7.08 1.25
N LEU A 170 2.57 -8.28 1.73
CA LEU A 170 1.72 -9.45 1.54
C LEU A 170 0.37 -9.26 2.25
N MET A 171 0.40 -8.79 3.50
CA MET A 171 -0.82 -8.53 4.28
C MET A 171 -1.69 -7.47 3.60
N ARG A 172 -1.09 -6.36 3.13
CA ARG A 172 -1.79 -5.32 2.37
C ARG A 172 -2.52 -5.89 1.15
N ASN A 173 -1.80 -6.64 0.33
CA ASN A 173 -2.34 -7.18 -0.92
C ASN A 173 -3.42 -8.24 -0.68
N THR A 174 -3.26 -9.07 0.35
CA THR A 174 -4.20 -10.15 0.67
C THR A 174 -5.48 -9.63 1.32
N SER A 175 -5.36 -8.62 2.18
CA SER A 175 -6.51 -7.98 2.83
C SER A 175 -7.26 -6.98 1.93
N GLU A 176 -6.65 -6.58 0.81
CA GLU A 176 -7.16 -5.57 -0.14
C GLU A 176 -7.48 -4.22 0.53
N VAL A 177 -6.63 -3.77 1.47
CA VAL A 177 -6.79 -2.46 2.11
C VAL A 177 -6.41 -1.32 1.17
N ASN A 178 -7.09 -0.20 1.32
CA ASN A 178 -6.88 0.97 0.47
C ASN A 178 -5.64 1.77 0.91
N ARG A 179 -5.33 1.74 2.21
CA ARG A 179 -4.26 2.52 2.84
C ARG A 179 -3.64 1.74 4.00
N ILE A 180 -2.36 2.01 4.25
CA ILE A 180 -1.63 1.62 5.46
C ILE A 180 -1.36 2.88 6.28
N ILE A 181 -1.62 2.83 7.58
CA ILE A 181 -1.30 3.89 8.55
C ILE A 181 -0.36 3.27 9.58
N GLU A 182 0.81 3.87 9.80
CA GLU A 182 1.75 3.40 10.81
C GLU A 182 1.46 4.10 12.13
N ILE A 183 1.43 3.35 13.22
CA ILE A 183 1.21 3.84 14.59
C ILE A 183 2.20 3.15 15.52
N ASP A 184 2.71 3.84 16.53
CA ASP A 184 3.72 3.30 17.44
C ASP A 184 3.27 3.25 18.91
N SER A 185 2.07 3.77 19.18
CA SER A 185 1.44 3.76 20.50
C SER A 185 -0.05 3.45 20.39
N PRO A 186 -0.69 2.95 21.45
CA PRO A 186 -2.14 2.86 21.51
C PRO A 186 -2.82 4.25 21.51
N GLU A 187 -2.14 5.29 22.01
CA GLU A 187 -2.63 6.67 22.03
C GLU A 187 -2.88 7.21 20.60
N ASP A 188 -2.06 6.81 19.63
CA ASP A 188 -2.27 7.14 18.21
C ASP A 188 -3.63 6.68 17.65
N LEU A 189 -4.26 5.69 18.28
CA LEU A 189 -5.59 5.23 17.89
C LEU A 189 -6.66 6.27 18.18
N GLU A 190 -6.49 7.11 19.20
CA GLU A 190 -7.44 8.19 19.51
C GLU A 190 -7.48 9.24 18.40
N GLU A 191 -6.34 9.49 17.76
CA GLU A 191 -6.17 10.42 16.64
C GLU A 191 -6.48 9.77 15.28
N ILE A 192 -6.91 8.50 15.25
CA ILE A 192 -7.08 7.78 13.98
C ILE A 192 -8.13 8.42 13.08
N GLU A 193 -9.17 9.00 13.67
CA GLU A 193 -10.23 9.67 12.92
C GLU A 193 -9.69 10.86 12.11
N GLU A 194 -8.76 11.63 12.68
CA GLU A 194 -8.12 12.77 12.01
C GLU A 194 -7.25 12.29 10.85
N LYS A 195 -6.39 11.29 11.10
CA LYS A 195 -5.53 10.65 10.08
C LYS A 195 -6.35 10.05 8.92
N LEU A 196 -7.57 9.60 9.19
CA LEU A 196 -8.48 9.10 8.15
C LEU A 196 -9.10 10.24 7.32
N LYS A 197 -9.44 11.37 7.93
CA LYS A 197 -10.04 12.54 7.26
C LYS A 197 -9.04 13.28 6.37
N GLU A 198 -7.79 13.44 6.79
CA GLU A 198 -6.76 14.21 6.05
C GLU A 198 -6.51 13.75 4.61
N HIS A 199 -6.90 12.52 4.29
CA HIS A 199 -6.61 11.89 3.02
C HIS A 199 -7.86 11.27 2.36
N SER A 200 -9.07 11.69 2.74
CA SER A 200 -10.34 11.16 2.20
C SER A 200 -11.02 12.08 1.17
#